data_AF-A0A7Y3WWQ5-F1
#
_entry.id   AF-A0A7Y3WWQ5-F1
#
_cell.length_a   1.000
_cell.length_b   1.000
_cell.length_c   1.000
_cell.angle_alpha   90.00
_cell.angle_beta   90.00
_cell.angle_gamma   90.00
#
_symmetry.space_group_name_H-M   'P 1'
#
loop_
_entity.id
_entity.type
_entity.pdbx_description
1 polymer ?
#
loop_
_entity_poly.entity_id
_entity_poly.type
_entity_poly.pdbx_seq_one_letter_code
_entity_poly.pdbx_strand_id
1 'polypeptide(L)'
;MIWALIPKWLKYSLAALVAAFLLLGAGYVAGKRDGRSSIEAKIERQNNEATEKALGAVLDYDECVDAGGVWTFRTGKCERRP
;
A
#
# COMPACT_ATOMS: atom_id res chain seq x y z
N MET A 1 8.31 -9.79 -53.41
CA MET A 1 9.78 -9.88 -53.58
C MET A 1 10.58 -8.88 -52.71
N ILE A 2 9.96 -7.98 -51.92
CA ILE A 2 10.65 -6.96 -51.10
C ILE A 2 11.49 -7.56 -49.94
N TRP A 3 11.16 -8.76 -49.47
CA TRP A 3 11.85 -9.45 -48.37
C TRP A 3 13.31 -9.86 -48.66
N ALA A 4 13.71 -9.90 -49.93
CA ALA A 4 15.06 -10.26 -50.37
C ALA A 4 16.07 -9.10 -50.23
N LEU A 5 15.59 -7.85 -50.15
CA LEU A 5 16.41 -6.64 -50.07
C LEU A 5 16.67 -6.18 -48.63
N ILE A 6 16.03 -6.80 -47.63
CA ILE A 6 16.21 -6.42 -46.23
C ILE A 6 17.49 -7.06 -45.69
N PRO A 7 18.54 -6.27 -45.41
CA PRO A 7 19.81 -6.80 -44.96
C PRO A 7 19.67 -7.38 -43.55
N LYS A 8 20.36 -8.49 -43.28
CA LYS A 8 20.15 -9.29 -42.05
C LYS A 8 20.35 -8.48 -40.77
N TRP A 9 21.27 -7.51 -40.76
CA TRP A 9 21.50 -6.62 -39.62
C TRP A 9 20.23 -5.86 -39.20
N LEU A 10 19.41 -5.39 -40.15
CA LEU A 10 18.17 -4.68 -39.85
C LEU A 10 17.15 -5.59 -39.15
N LYS A 11 17.11 -6.88 -39.52
CA LYS A 11 16.24 -7.88 -38.89
C LYS A 11 16.67 -8.13 -37.44
N TYR A 12 17.97 -8.25 -37.20
CA TYR A 12 18.52 -8.44 -35.85
C TYR A 12 18.37 -7.18 -35.00
N SER A 13 18.57 -5.98 -35.56
CA SER A 13 18.33 -4.72 -34.87
C SER A 13 16.87 -4.58 -34.45
N LEU A 14 15.93 -4.92 -35.33
CA LEU A 14 14.50 -4.90 -35.01
C LEU A 14 14.16 -5.91 -33.90
N ALA A 15 14.70 -7.14 -34.00
CA ALA A 15 14.50 -8.15 -32.96
C ALA A 15 15.09 -7.72 -31.61
N ALA A 16 16.27 -7.12 -31.60
CA ALA A 16 16.90 -6.59 -30.40
C ALA A 16 16.09 -5.44 -29.79
N LEU A 17 15.54 -4.56 -30.63
CA LEU A 17 14.71 -3.45 -30.18
C LEU A 17 13.40 -3.95 -29.55
N VAL A 18 12.74 -4.94 -30.17
CA VAL A 18 11.55 -5.58 -29.58
C VAL A 18 11.89 -6.24 -28.25
N ALA A 19 13.00 -6.98 -28.16
CA ALA A 19 13.44 -7.60 -26.91
C ALA A 19 13.70 -6.56 -25.81
N ALA A 20 14.35 -5.44 -26.15
CA ALA A 20 14.59 -4.35 -25.20
C ALA A 20 13.27 -3.74 -24.69
N PHE A 21 12.31 -3.49 -25.57
CA PHE A 21 10.99 -2.99 -25.17
C PHE A 21 10.24 -3.97 -24.27
N LEU A 22 10.30 -5.27 -24.56
CA LEU A 22 9.69 -6.30 -23.72
C LEU A 22 10.32 -6.34 -22.32
N LEU A 23 11.65 -6.25 -22.23
CA LEU A 23 12.36 -6.21 -20.95
C LEU A 23 12.01 -4.97 -20.12
N LEU A 24 11.98 -3.80 -20.76
CA LEU A 24 11.59 -2.55 -20.10
C LEU A 24 10.13 -2.59 -19.63
N GLY A 25 9.22 -3.07 -20.49
CA GLY A 25 7.80 -3.21 -20.17
C GLY A 25 7.56 -4.19 -19.03
N ALA A 26 8.22 -5.36 -19.06
CA ALA A 26 8.14 -6.36 -18.01
C ALA A 26 8.69 -5.82 -16.67
N GLY A 27 9.84 -5.16 -16.70
CA GLY A 27 10.44 -4.53 -15.52
C GLY A 27 9.56 -3.45 -14.91
N TYR A 28 8.95 -2.59 -15.74
CA TYR A 28 8.01 -1.56 -15.28
C TYR A 28 6.77 -2.17 -14.61
N VAL A 29 6.17 -3.19 -15.23
CA VAL A 29 4.97 -3.85 -14.68
C VAL A 29 5.29 -4.59 -13.39
N ALA A 30 6.42 -5.30 -13.32
CA ALA A 30 6.87 -5.98 -12.11
C ALA A 30 7.11 -4.97 -10.98
N GLY A 31 7.90 -3.93 -11.21
CA GLY A 31 8.15 -2.90 -10.20
C GLY A 31 6.89 -2.16 -9.75
N LYS A 32 5.94 -1.90 -10.66
CA LYS A 32 4.66 -1.28 -10.31
C LYS A 32 3.77 -2.19 -9.45
N ARG A 33 3.80 -3.51 -9.68
CA ARG A 33 3.07 -4.48 -8.84
C ARG A 33 3.64 -4.54 -7.43
N ASP A 34 4.96 -4.58 -7.30
CA ASP A 34 5.64 -4.62 -5.99
C ASP A 34 5.50 -3.29 -5.23
N GLY A 35 5.56 -2.17 -5.95
CA GLY A 35 5.29 -0.85 -5.38
C GLY A 35 3.85 -0.73 -4.87
N ARG A 36 2.87 -1.25 -5.61
CA ARG A 36 1.47 -1.20 -5.20
C ARG A 36 1.19 -2.09 -3.99
N SER A 37 1.70 -3.32 -3.98
CA SER A 37 1.51 -4.25 -2.86
C SER A 37 2.16 -3.74 -1.58
N SER A 38 3.35 -3.12 -1.67
CA SER A 38 4.02 -2.56 -0.49
C SER A 38 3.28 -1.35 0.09
N ILE A 39 2.70 -0.48 -0.75
CA ILE A 39 1.89 0.65 -0.29
C ILE A 39 0.57 0.17 0.30
N GLU A 40 -0.13 -0.75 -0.36
CA GLU A 40 -1.39 -1.33 0.16
C GLU A 40 -1.16 -1.99 1.52
N ALA A 41 -0.11 -2.80 1.67
CA ALA A 41 0.23 -3.43 2.95
C ALA A 41 0.66 -2.42 4.04
N LYS A 42 1.19 -1.25 3.67
CA LYS A 42 1.50 -0.19 4.63
C LYS A 42 0.23 0.52 5.09
N ILE A 43 -0.66 0.84 4.15
CA ILE A 43 -1.96 1.47 4.44
C ILE A 43 -2.81 0.54 5.32
N GLU A 44 -2.88 -0.75 4.99
CA GLU A 44 -3.63 -1.73 5.77
C GLU A 44 -3.11 -1.82 7.21
N ARG A 45 -1.79 -1.89 7.41
CA ARG A 45 -1.20 -1.87 8.76
C ARG A 45 -1.53 -0.60 9.53
N GLN A 46 -1.44 0.56 8.88
CA GLN A 46 -1.77 1.84 9.53
C GLN A 46 -3.25 1.93 9.89
N ASN A 47 -4.15 1.45 9.04
CA ASN A 47 -5.58 1.41 9.31
C ASN A 47 -5.93 0.43 10.43
N ASN A 48 -5.28 -0.73 10.46
CA ASN A 48 -5.49 -1.71 11.53
C ASN A 48 -5.01 -1.16 12.88
N GLU A 49 -3.84 -0.51 12.93
CA GLU A 49 -3.33 0.14 14.14
C GLU A 49 -4.25 1.29 14.60
N ALA A 50 -4.75 2.11 13.67
CA ALA A 50 -5.71 3.16 14.00
C ALA A 50 -7.04 2.60 14.51
N THR A 51 -7.52 1.50 13.93
CA THR A 51 -8.74 0.81 14.36
C THR A 51 -8.58 0.23 15.75
N GLU A 52 -7.45 -0.42 16.04
CA GLU A 52 -7.15 -0.97 17.37
C GLU A 52 -7.10 0.13 18.43
N LYS A 53 -6.43 1.27 18.13
CA LYS A 53 -6.40 2.43 19.04
C LYS A 53 -7.78 3.03 19.26
N ALA A 54 -8.58 3.15 18.20
CA ALA A 54 -9.94 3.67 18.31
C ALA A 54 -10.83 2.73 19.16
N LEU A 55 -10.73 1.42 18.93
CA LEU A 55 -11.45 0.42 19.71
C LEU A 55 -11.03 0.46 21.18
N GLY A 56 -9.73 0.53 21.46
CA GLY A 56 -9.20 0.67 22.82
C GLY A 56 -9.75 1.91 23.52
N ALA A 57 -9.76 3.07 22.85
CA ALA A 57 -10.29 4.30 23.43
C ALA A 57 -11.80 4.25 23.71
N VAL A 58 -12.57 3.53 22.88
CA VAL A 58 -14.01 3.30 23.14
C VAL A 58 -14.20 2.37 24.33
N LEU A 59 -13.40 1.30 24.43
CA LEU A 59 -13.44 0.39 25.58
C LEU A 59 -13.07 1.10 26.88
N ASP A 60 -12.02 1.94 26.87
CA ASP A 60 -11.62 2.75 28.02
C ASP A 60 -12.72 3.72 28.45
N TYR A 61 -13.45 4.29 27.49
CA TYR A 61 -14.60 5.16 27.74
C TYR A 61 -15.75 4.38 28.38
N ASP A 62 -16.13 3.24 27.79
CA ASP A 62 -17.23 2.41 28.30
C ASP A 62 -16.90 1.90 29.71
N GLU A 63 -15.68 1.40 29.95
CA GLU A 63 -15.22 0.97 31.28
C GLU A 63 -15.29 2.12 32.30
N CYS A 64 -14.90 3.33 31.91
CA CYS A 64 -14.97 4.51 32.77
C CYS A 64 -16.42 4.83 33.17
N VAL A 65 -17.34 4.84 32.21
CA VAL A 65 -18.75 5.15 32.42
C VAL A 65 -19.41 4.06 33.28
N ASP A 66 -19.14 2.79 33.00
CA ASP A 66 -19.67 1.65 33.74
C ASP A 66 -19.15 1.61 35.19
N ALA A 67 -17.91 2.05 35.43
CA ALA A 67 -17.36 2.23 36.77
C ALA A 67 -17.90 3.48 37.52
N GLY A 68 -18.78 4.27 36.88
CA GLY A 68 -19.35 5.50 37.44
C GLY A 68 -18.38 6.69 37.46
N GLY A 69 -17.28 6.60 36.71
CA GLY A 69 -16.32 7.68 36.53
C GLY A 69 -16.81 8.80 35.62
N VAL A 70 -15.96 9.80 35.41
CA VAL A 70 -16.21 10.90 34.47
C VAL A 70 -15.11 10.90 33.42
N TRP A 71 -15.51 10.76 32.15
CA TRP A 71 -14.56 10.75 31.04
C TRP A 71 -14.20 12.16 30.57
N THR A 72 -12.91 12.44 30.43
CA THR A 72 -12.41 13.71 29.89
C THR A 72 -11.90 13.52 28.46
N PHE A 73 -12.70 13.93 27.46
CA PHE A 73 -12.32 13.84 26.03
C PHE A 73 -11.06 14.64 25.67
N ARG A 74 -10.72 15.67 26.43
CA ARG A 74 -9.51 16.48 26.21
C ARG A 74 -8.23 15.69 26.48
N THR A 75 -8.24 14.84 27.51
CA THR A 75 -7.06 14.11 27.99
C THR A 75 -7.11 12.63 27.61
N GLY A 76 -8.28 12.12 27.22
CA GLY A 76 -8.51 10.69 26.96
C GLY A 76 -8.35 9.87 28.25
N LYS A 77 -8.77 10.41 29.39
CA LYS A 77 -8.61 9.75 30.69
C LYS A 77 -9.93 9.71 31.46
N CYS A 78 -10.08 8.64 32.23
CA CYS A 78 -11.13 8.52 33.22
C CYS A 78 -10.71 9.21 34.52
N GLU A 79 -11.57 10.09 35.02
CA GLU A 79 -11.42 10.71 36.34
C GLU A 79 -12.37 10.04 37.33
N ARG A 80 -11.88 9.74 38.54
CA ARG A 80 -12.76 9.32 39.63
C ARG A 80 -13.67 10.48 40.01
N ARG A 81 -14.96 10.19 40.15
CA ARG A 81 -15.91 11.11 40.79
C ARG A 81 -15.41 11.40 42.22
N PRO A 82 -15.34 12.68 42.67
CA PRO A 82 -15.02 13.02 44.05
C PRO A 82 -16.06 12.50 45.04
#